data_AF-A0A4S8XG02-F1
#
_entry.id   AF-A0A4S8XG02-F1
#
_cell.length_a   1.000
_cell.length_b   1.000
_cell.length_c   1.000
_cell.angle_alpha   90.00
_cell.angle_beta   90.00
_cell.angle_gamma   90.00
#
_symmetry.space_group_name_H-M   'P 1'
#
loop_
_entity.id
_entity.type
_entity.pdbx_description
1 polymer ?
#
loop_
_entity_poly.entity_id
_entity_poly.type
_entity_poly.pdbx_seq_one_letter_code
_entity_poly.pdbx_strand_id
1 'polypeptide(L)'
;MDGDVLDPSVILSEVEDLRRVHDYRENPTLDHLSTSFFMHVAYIHLGRRTTSTLLLREAITIAYMLDLHRPSHYDEVSEPDRQGHLRMFWLLFITERAHATQYDIPCIMSIDLAMPELDTEKQPYVLSAFVMLCRMFRSFSDASSGARLTANDLTLFNNQLLRIPTLTEHHNDLQKADLSVTQQWLRLMFWKLAINKVIMTANTNDDIRSVFFPISLAKDLLTNISAMSIDTLEAHGPGMELKLFEVTNSVADMISLNPRQTTSALEIGPQDILVHLANIIGRFRGGNKTLLPLLQSRLSGIGLESLIIPRITDVTYDSPDTNREKSSIDSNEVLADHSLYNDSTVFSAIRATFDEHC
;
A
#
# COMPACT_ATOMS: atom_id res chain seq x y z
N MET A 1 -24.97 -29.04 6.61
CA MET A 1 -25.16 -27.86 7.47
C MET A 1 -24.25 -26.81 6.89
N ASP A 2 -24.73 -26.11 5.88
CA ASP A 2 -24.04 -24.92 5.37
C ASP A 2 -24.14 -23.88 6.48
N GLY A 3 -23.02 -23.57 7.12
CA GLY A 3 -22.98 -22.48 8.08
C GLY A 3 -23.26 -21.21 7.32
N ASP A 4 -24.38 -20.55 7.61
CA ASP A 4 -24.67 -19.21 7.12
C ASP A 4 -23.46 -18.33 7.47
N VAL A 5 -22.67 -17.99 6.46
CA VAL A 5 -21.60 -17.02 6.60
C VAL A 5 -22.31 -15.69 6.84
N LEU A 6 -22.29 -15.24 8.10
CA LEU A 6 -22.84 -13.94 8.48
C LEU A 6 -22.25 -12.85 7.57
N ASP A 7 -23.12 -12.08 6.92
CA ASP A 7 -22.72 -10.94 6.11
C ASP A 7 -21.85 -9.99 6.96
N PRO A 8 -20.64 -9.60 6.50
CA PRO A 8 -19.79 -8.64 7.20
C PRO A 8 -20.52 -7.36 7.65
N SER A 9 -21.55 -6.93 6.91
CA SER A 9 -22.37 -5.77 7.26
C SER A 9 -23.13 -5.94 8.59
N VAL A 10 -23.61 -7.15 8.88
CA VAL A 10 -24.36 -7.49 10.10
C VAL A 10 -23.44 -7.46 11.31
N ILE A 11 -22.24 -8.05 11.18
CA ILE A 11 -21.24 -8.05 12.25
C ILE A 11 -20.81 -6.62 12.57
N LEU A 12 -20.57 -5.79 11.56
CA LEU A 12 -20.19 -4.39 11.77
C LEU A 12 -21.32 -3.60 12.44
N SER A 13 -22.58 -3.82 12.07
CA SER A 13 -23.72 -3.17 12.73
C SER A 13 -23.78 -3.53 14.21
N GLU A 14 -23.60 -4.82 14.55
CA GLU A 14 -23.60 -5.28 15.93
C GLU A 14 -22.46 -4.64 16.74
N VAL A 15 -21.26 -4.51 16.17
CA VAL A 15 -20.14 -3.82 16.84
C VAL A 15 -20.47 -2.34 17.07
N GLU A 16 -21.06 -1.63 16.10
CA GLU A 16 -21.51 -0.25 16.28
C GLU A 16 -22.58 -0.13 17.38
N ASP A 17 -23.51 -1.09 17.46
CA ASP A 17 -24.52 -1.17 18.52
C ASP A 17 -23.90 -1.36 19.90
N LEU A 18 -22.99 -2.32 20.05
CA LEU A 18 -22.28 -2.57 21.31
C LEU A 18 -21.47 -1.36 21.76
N ARG A 19 -20.79 -0.68 20.83
CA ARG A 19 -20.04 0.56 21.12
C ARG A 19 -20.97 1.67 21.63
N ARG A 20 -22.18 1.80 21.08
CA ARG A 20 -23.18 2.78 21.57
C ARG A 20 -23.65 2.48 23.00
N VAL A 21 -23.78 1.20 23.35
CA VAL A 21 -24.28 0.79 24.68
C VAL A 21 -23.22 0.95 25.79
N HIS A 22 -21.94 0.77 25.47
CA HIS A 22 -20.85 0.72 26.47
C HIS A 22 -20.13 2.05 26.73
N ASP A 23 -20.59 3.16 26.14
CA ASP A 23 -19.98 4.50 26.26
C ASP A 23 -18.44 4.49 26.20
N TYR A 24 -17.90 3.81 25.19
CA TYR A 24 -16.47 3.50 25.06
C TYR A 24 -15.55 4.74 25.00
N ARG A 25 -16.13 5.93 24.78
CA ARG A 25 -15.41 7.19 24.56
C ARG A 25 -14.89 7.81 25.85
N GLU A 26 -15.54 7.56 26.98
CA GLU A 26 -15.16 8.13 28.27
C GLU A 26 -14.08 7.31 28.98
N ASN A 27 -13.92 6.03 28.61
CA ASN A 27 -12.98 5.10 29.25
C ASN A 27 -12.17 4.35 28.17
N PRO A 28 -11.16 5.00 27.55
CA PRO A 28 -10.34 4.37 26.53
C PRO A 28 -9.61 3.14 27.09
N THR A 29 -9.58 2.05 26.32
CA THR A 29 -8.87 0.80 26.65
C THR A 29 -8.20 0.24 25.39
N LEU A 30 -7.29 -0.72 25.56
CA LEU A 30 -6.67 -1.42 24.45
C LEU A 30 -7.68 -2.20 23.59
N ASP A 31 -8.79 -2.63 24.18
CA ASP A 31 -9.88 -3.29 23.45
C ASP A 31 -10.62 -2.29 22.56
N HIS A 32 -10.86 -1.06 23.04
CA HIS A 32 -11.46 0.01 22.23
C HIS A 32 -10.54 0.44 21.08
N LEU A 33 -9.22 0.51 21.32
CA LEU A 33 -8.20 0.72 20.29
C LEU A 33 -8.29 -0.39 19.23
N SER A 34 -8.23 -1.65 19.66
CA SER A 34 -8.23 -2.81 18.77
C SER A 34 -9.52 -2.88 17.97
N THR A 35 -10.67 -2.62 18.59
CA THR A 35 -11.98 -2.55 17.93
C THR A 35 -11.97 -1.50 16.83
N SER A 36 -11.51 -0.28 17.12
CA SER A 36 -11.45 0.82 16.14
C SER A 36 -10.51 0.47 14.98
N PHE A 37 -9.35 -0.15 15.27
CA PHE A 37 -8.41 -0.62 14.26
C PHE A 37 -9.00 -1.71 13.36
N PHE A 38 -9.64 -2.73 13.91
CA PHE A 38 -10.24 -3.80 13.10
C PHE A 38 -11.44 -3.31 12.30
N MET A 39 -12.23 -2.38 12.84
CA MET A 39 -13.29 -1.72 12.05
C MET A 39 -12.71 -0.89 10.91
N HIS A 40 -11.59 -0.19 11.12
CA HIS A 40 -10.87 0.49 10.03
C HIS A 40 -10.50 -0.48 8.91
N VAL A 41 -9.93 -1.64 9.26
CA VAL A 41 -9.58 -2.71 8.31
C VAL A 41 -10.82 -3.23 7.60
N ALA A 42 -11.92 -3.50 8.31
CA ALA A 42 -13.15 -3.99 7.67
C ALA A 42 -13.74 -2.96 6.69
N TYR A 43 -13.87 -1.70 7.10
CA TYR A 43 -14.45 -0.67 6.25
C TYR A 43 -13.59 -0.32 5.03
N ILE A 44 -12.26 -0.46 5.09
CA ILE A 44 -11.43 -0.27 3.89
C ILE A 44 -11.68 -1.38 2.86
N HIS A 45 -11.87 -2.62 3.31
CA HIS A 45 -12.21 -3.74 2.42
C HIS A 45 -13.60 -3.59 1.80
N LEU A 46 -14.54 -2.93 2.49
CA LEU A 46 -15.85 -2.58 1.96
C LEU A 46 -15.84 -1.32 1.05
N GLY A 47 -14.67 -0.72 0.79
CA GLY A 47 -14.56 0.49 -0.01
C GLY A 47 -15.04 1.77 0.70
N ARG A 48 -15.39 1.72 1.99
CA ARG A 48 -15.85 2.85 2.80
C ARG A 48 -14.67 3.65 3.37
N ARG A 49 -13.89 4.26 2.47
CA ARG A 49 -12.62 4.94 2.76
C ARG A 49 -12.72 6.02 3.84
N THR A 50 -13.73 6.90 3.78
CA THR A 50 -13.90 7.98 4.77
C THR A 50 -14.15 7.43 6.18
N THR A 51 -15.05 6.46 6.31
CA THR A 51 -15.33 5.79 7.59
C THR A 51 -14.08 5.09 8.12
N SER A 52 -13.41 4.34 7.25
CA SER A 52 -12.15 3.67 7.58
C SER A 52 -11.07 4.66 8.05
N THR A 53 -10.91 5.80 7.39
CA THR A 53 -9.94 6.84 7.78
C THR A 53 -10.22 7.38 9.18
N LEU A 54 -11.48 7.71 9.48
CA LEU A 54 -11.88 8.23 10.79
C LEU A 54 -11.63 7.22 11.91
N LEU A 55 -11.91 5.93 11.66
CA LEU A 55 -11.66 4.85 12.62
C LEU A 55 -10.16 4.61 12.87
N LEU A 56 -9.32 4.78 11.85
CA LEU A 56 -7.87 4.75 12.04
C LEU A 56 -7.41 5.90 12.92
N ARG A 57 -7.93 7.12 12.69
CA ARG A 57 -7.64 8.28 13.54
C ARG A 57 -8.11 8.06 14.97
N GLU A 58 -9.29 7.47 15.15
CA GLU A 58 -9.81 7.11 16.47
C GLU A 58 -8.89 6.12 17.19
N ALA A 59 -8.46 5.03 16.54
CA ALA A 59 -7.52 4.07 17.12
C ALA A 59 -6.19 4.73 17.56
N ILE A 60 -5.67 5.63 16.73
CA ILE A 60 -4.45 6.40 17.01
C ILE A 60 -4.67 7.34 18.21
N THR A 61 -5.81 8.04 18.27
CA THR A 61 -6.15 8.91 19.40
C THR A 61 -6.28 8.13 20.69
N ILE A 62 -6.91 6.95 20.67
CA ILE A 62 -7.00 6.07 21.85
C ILE A 62 -5.59 5.64 22.28
N ALA A 63 -4.71 5.26 21.35
CA ALA A 63 -3.32 4.92 21.67
C ALA A 63 -2.58 6.08 22.37
N TYR A 64 -2.84 7.32 21.96
CA TYR A 64 -2.30 8.52 22.61
C TYR A 64 -2.88 8.75 24.01
N MET A 65 -4.19 8.54 24.19
CA MET A 65 -4.85 8.63 25.51
C MET A 65 -4.34 7.57 26.49
N LEU A 66 -3.89 6.43 25.99
CA LEU A 66 -3.28 5.34 26.77
C LEU A 66 -1.76 5.50 26.92
N ASP A 67 -1.20 6.66 26.56
CA ASP A 67 0.23 6.97 26.65
C ASP A 67 1.18 6.00 25.93
N LEU A 68 0.70 5.19 24.97
CA LEU A 68 1.51 4.22 24.23
C LEU A 68 2.65 4.86 23.42
N HIS A 69 2.57 6.16 23.19
CA HIS A 69 3.59 6.95 22.50
C HIS A 69 4.75 7.40 23.39
N ARG A 70 4.64 7.25 24.71
CA ARG A 70 5.63 7.73 25.69
C ARG A 70 6.58 6.61 26.06
N PRO A 71 7.91 6.86 26.07
CA PRO A 71 8.86 5.89 26.61
C PRO A 71 8.56 5.47 28.05
N SER A 72 8.13 6.42 28.90
CA SER A 72 7.84 6.18 30.32
C SER A 72 6.74 5.14 30.56
N HIS A 73 5.79 4.99 29.63
CA HIS A 73 4.77 3.93 29.70
C HIS A 73 5.39 2.53 29.79
N TYR A 74 6.48 2.32 29.06
CA TYR A 74 7.14 1.02 28.96
C TYR A 74 8.09 0.72 30.14
N ASP A 75 8.42 1.73 30.95
CA ASP A 75 9.13 1.56 32.21
C ASP A 75 8.19 1.06 33.32
N GLU A 76 6.90 1.39 33.24
CA GLU A 76 5.87 1.04 34.22
C GLU A 76 5.16 -0.29 33.91
N VAL A 77 5.09 -0.66 32.62
CA VAL A 77 4.43 -1.89 32.16
C VAL A 77 5.31 -3.11 32.39
N SER A 78 4.67 -4.22 32.80
CA SER A 78 5.36 -5.49 33.02
C SER A 78 5.95 -6.06 31.72
N GLU A 79 7.09 -6.75 31.83
CA GLU A 79 7.76 -7.42 30.71
C GLU A 79 6.85 -8.23 29.76
N PRO A 80 5.89 -9.06 30.22
CA PRO A 80 5.05 -9.85 29.31
C PRO A 80 4.13 -9.00 28.43
N ASP A 81 3.69 -7.82 28.89
CA ASP A 81 2.74 -6.97 28.15
C ASP A 81 3.45 -5.88 27.33
N ARG A 82 4.68 -5.52 27.73
CA ARG A 82 5.44 -4.41 27.16
C ARG A 82 5.60 -4.50 25.64
N GLN A 83 6.01 -5.68 25.14
CA GLN A 83 6.16 -5.90 23.69
C GLN A 83 4.80 -5.93 22.98
N GLY A 84 3.72 -6.35 23.64
CA GLY A 84 2.36 -6.30 23.09
C GLY A 84 1.90 -4.87 22.83
N HIS A 85 2.06 -3.98 23.82
CA HIS A 85 1.74 -2.56 23.68
C HIS A 85 2.60 -1.89 22.61
N LEU A 86 3.90 -2.21 22.58
CA LEU A 86 4.83 -1.66 21.60
C LEU A 86 4.43 -2.07 20.18
N ARG A 87 4.08 -3.36 19.99
CA ARG A 87 3.58 -3.87 18.72
C ARG A 87 2.29 -3.19 18.27
N MET A 88 1.33 -2.93 19.18
CA MET A 88 0.11 -2.18 18.84
C MET A 88 0.43 -0.78 18.34
N PHE A 89 1.31 -0.04 19.03
CA PHE A 89 1.69 1.31 18.63
C PHE A 89 2.41 1.33 17.28
N TRP A 90 3.35 0.40 17.06
CA TRP A 90 4.05 0.26 15.78
C TRP A 90 3.13 -0.20 14.63
N LEU A 91 2.15 -1.05 14.91
CA LEU A 91 1.15 -1.48 13.93
C LEU A 91 0.30 -0.30 13.47
N LEU A 92 -0.14 0.55 14.40
CA LEU A 92 -0.84 1.80 14.08
C LEU A 92 0.04 2.73 13.25
N PHE A 93 1.32 2.88 13.62
CA PHE A 93 2.28 3.69 12.86
C PHE A 93 2.37 3.21 11.41
N ILE A 94 2.74 1.95 11.15
CA ILE A 94 2.92 1.47 9.76
C ILE A 94 1.62 1.51 8.96
N THR A 95 0.47 1.24 9.60
CA THR A 95 -0.84 1.28 8.96
C THR A 95 -1.20 2.71 8.57
N GLU A 96 -1.00 3.66 9.46
CA GLU A 96 -1.25 5.08 9.18
C GLU A 96 -0.37 5.59 8.06
N ARG A 97 0.93 5.26 8.03
CA ARG A 97 1.81 5.67 6.92
C ARG A 97 1.38 5.07 5.60
N ALA A 98 1.07 3.77 5.56
CA ALA A 98 0.60 3.13 4.34
C ALA A 98 -0.69 3.80 3.83
N HIS A 99 -1.65 4.00 4.73
CA HIS A 99 -2.93 4.63 4.41
C HIS A 99 -2.76 6.10 3.99
N ALA A 100 -1.92 6.85 4.69
CA ALA A 100 -1.63 8.26 4.42
C ALA A 100 -0.97 8.46 3.06
N THR A 101 0.06 7.67 2.76
CA THR A 101 0.73 7.69 1.45
C THR A 101 -0.21 7.27 0.33
N GLN A 102 -1.03 6.24 0.54
CA GLN A 102 -1.95 5.72 -0.48
C GLN A 102 -3.07 6.71 -0.84
N TYR A 103 -3.56 7.48 0.13
CA TYR A 103 -4.72 8.36 -0.04
C TYR A 103 -4.41 9.84 0.08
N ASP A 104 -3.12 10.20 0.07
CA ASP A 104 -2.63 11.58 0.16
C ASP A 104 -3.22 12.37 1.33
N ILE A 105 -3.20 11.77 2.53
CA ILE A 105 -3.63 12.44 3.77
C ILE A 105 -2.44 12.64 4.72
N PRO A 106 -2.42 13.71 5.56
CA PRO A 106 -1.27 13.96 6.44
C PRO A 106 -1.08 12.90 7.51
N CYS A 107 0.16 12.45 7.75
CA CYS A 107 0.50 11.66 8.93
C CYS A 107 0.48 12.54 10.20
N ILE A 108 -0.01 11.98 11.31
CA ILE A 108 0.00 12.62 12.64
C ILE A 108 0.86 11.86 13.64
N MET A 109 1.11 10.56 13.40
CA MET A 109 1.93 9.80 14.35
C MET A 109 3.42 10.15 14.25
N SER A 110 4.14 9.98 15.35
CA SER A 110 5.61 10.04 15.42
C SER A 110 6.11 8.99 16.41
N ILE A 111 7.32 8.47 16.16
CA ILE A 111 8.00 7.55 17.09
C ILE A 111 9.08 8.33 17.82
N ASP A 112 9.02 8.36 19.15
CA ASP A 112 10.08 8.93 19.97
C ASP A 112 11.36 8.09 19.87
N LEU A 113 12.52 8.74 19.82
CA LEU A 113 13.82 8.08 19.70
C LEU A 113 14.17 7.24 20.94
N ALA A 114 13.61 7.56 22.10
CA ALA A 114 13.79 6.84 23.35
C ALA A 114 12.78 5.69 23.53
N MET A 115 11.91 5.42 22.55
CA MET A 115 11.03 4.26 22.59
C MET A 115 11.86 2.96 22.64
N PRO A 116 11.45 1.95 23.42
CA PRO A 116 12.10 0.64 23.40
C PRO A 116 12.10 0.03 21.99
N GLU A 117 13.10 -0.80 21.70
CA GLU A 117 13.15 -1.54 20.44
C GLU A 117 12.12 -2.68 20.43
N LEU A 118 11.55 -2.92 19.25
CA LEU A 118 10.77 -4.14 19.00
C LEU A 118 11.71 -5.34 19.04
N ASP A 119 11.41 -6.28 19.92
CA ASP A 119 12.07 -7.58 19.97
C ASP A 119 11.22 -8.63 19.25
N THR A 120 11.90 -9.65 18.73
CA THR A 120 11.29 -10.85 18.18
C THR A 120 10.87 -11.88 19.24
N GLU A 121 11.15 -11.62 20.52
CA GLU A 121 10.83 -12.49 21.65
C GLU A 121 11.21 -13.96 21.35
N LYS A 122 10.36 -14.92 21.73
CA LYS A 122 10.51 -16.34 21.39
C LYS A 122 9.92 -16.70 20.01
N GLN A 123 9.53 -15.71 19.19
CA GLN A 123 8.83 -15.90 17.92
C GLN A 123 9.54 -15.22 16.71
N PRO A 124 10.84 -15.49 16.49
CA PRO A 124 11.62 -14.83 15.42
C PRO A 124 11.08 -15.05 14.02
N TYR A 125 10.52 -16.23 13.74
CA TYR A 125 9.95 -16.54 12.42
C TYR A 125 8.73 -15.68 12.09
N VAL A 126 7.92 -15.30 13.09
CA VAL A 126 6.71 -14.51 12.87
C VAL A 126 7.00 -13.02 12.95
N LEU A 127 7.70 -12.60 14.01
CA LEU A 127 7.87 -11.19 14.36
C LEU A 127 8.95 -10.48 13.55
N SER A 128 9.94 -11.20 13.00
CA SER A 128 11.01 -10.56 12.21
C SER A 128 10.46 -9.79 11.01
N ALA A 129 9.51 -10.36 10.25
CA ALA A 129 8.90 -9.69 9.12
C ALA A 129 8.19 -8.39 9.53
N PHE A 130 7.44 -8.42 10.65
CA PHE A 130 6.81 -7.22 11.20
C PHE A 130 7.83 -6.14 11.58
N VAL A 131 8.91 -6.52 12.29
CA VAL A 131 9.98 -5.58 12.66
C VAL A 131 10.63 -4.96 11.42
N MET A 132 10.77 -5.72 10.34
CA MET A 132 11.35 -5.24 9.09
C MET A 132 10.43 -4.24 8.39
N LEU A 133 9.12 -4.48 8.36
CA LEU A 133 8.14 -3.51 7.88
C LEU A 133 8.21 -2.21 8.69
N CYS A 134 8.26 -2.30 10.03
CA CYS A 134 8.43 -1.14 10.91
C CYS A 134 9.67 -0.33 10.57
N ARG A 135 10.81 -1.00 10.32
CA ARG A 135 12.05 -0.35 9.90
C ARG A 135 11.93 0.34 8.53
N MET A 136 11.28 -0.30 7.55
CA MET A 136 11.05 0.27 6.22
C MET A 136 10.21 1.55 6.31
N PHE A 137 9.06 1.50 7.00
CA PHE A 137 8.17 2.65 7.16
C PHE A 137 8.78 3.76 7.99
N ARG A 138 9.61 3.44 9.00
CA ARG A 138 10.39 4.45 9.74
C ARG A 138 11.36 5.15 8.81
N SER A 139 12.16 4.41 8.05
CA SER A 139 13.11 4.97 7.09
C SER A 139 12.43 5.87 6.06
N PHE A 140 11.26 5.47 5.55
CA PHE A 140 10.45 6.28 4.65
C PHE A 140 9.92 7.56 5.31
N SER A 141 9.40 7.46 6.55
CA SER A 141 8.90 8.60 7.32
C SER A 141 10.01 9.62 7.58
N ASP A 142 11.19 9.16 8.01
CA ASP A 142 12.34 10.02 8.33
C ASP A 142 12.83 10.74 7.06
N ALA A 143 12.96 10.02 5.95
CA ALA A 143 13.38 10.60 4.67
C ALA A 143 12.37 11.61 4.12
N SER A 144 11.07 11.36 4.29
CA SER A 144 9.99 12.20 3.76
C SER A 144 9.74 13.47 4.58
N SER A 145 10.22 13.51 5.84
CA SER A 145 10.02 14.64 6.75
C SER A 145 11.00 15.81 6.51
N GLY A 146 12.00 15.63 5.63
CA GLY A 146 12.99 16.66 5.31
C GLY A 146 12.38 17.88 4.60
N ALA A 147 12.75 19.08 5.04
CA ALA A 147 12.22 20.34 4.48
C ALA A 147 12.54 20.56 2.99
N ARG A 148 13.63 19.97 2.49
CA ARG A 148 14.02 20.00 1.08
C ARG A 148 14.62 18.66 0.69
N LEU A 149 14.05 18.01 -0.32
CA LEU A 149 14.61 16.79 -0.90
C LEU A 149 15.73 17.12 -1.89
N THR A 150 16.80 16.35 -1.85
CA THR A 150 17.93 16.40 -2.78
C THR A 150 18.16 15.05 -3.44
N ALA A 151 18.89 15.02 -4.57
CA ALA A 151 19.25 13.77 -5.25
C ALA A 151 20.06 12.80 -4.36
N ASN A 152 20.81 13.33 -3.39
CA ASN A 152 21.55 12.53 -2.41
C ASN A 152 20.60 11.85 -1.42
N ASP A 153 19.51 12.52 -1.01
CA ASP A 153 18.51 11.94 -0.10
C ASP A 153 17.81 10.74 -0.75
N LEU A 154 17.50 10.81 -2.05
CA LEU A 154 16.96 9.68 -2.82
C LEU A 154 17.91 8.48 -2.79
N THR A 155 19.18 8.73 -3.08
CA THR A 155 20.20 7.67 -3.11
C THR A 155 20.40 7.07 -1.73
N LEU A 156 20.44 7.91 -0.69
CA LEU A 156 20.59 7.48 0.70
C LEU A 156 19.41 6.61 1.13
N PHE A 157 18.18 7.09 0.90
CA PHE A 157 16.96 6.35 1.22
C PHE A 157 16.93 5.01 0.48
N ASN A 158 17.15 4.99 -0.83
CA ASN A 158 17.15 3.77 -1.64
C ASN A 158 18.15 2.73 -1.09
N ASN A 159 19.37 3.17 -0.80
CA ASN A 159 20.41 2.28 -0.27
C ASN A 159 20.10 1.78 1.15
N GLN A 160 19.53 2.62 2.01
CA GLN A 160 19.11 2.19 3.35
C GLN A 160 17.97 1.18 3.27
N LEU A 161 16.98 1.42 2.41
CA LEU A 161 15.82 0.57 2.26
C LEU A 161 16.19 -0.79 1.67
N LEU A 162 17.07 -0.84 0.68
CA LEU A 162 17.56 -2.09 0.06
C LEU A 162 18.44 -2.94 0.98
N ARG A 163 19.01 -2.37 2.05
CA ARG A 163 19.75 -3.15 3.07
C ARG A 163 18.84 -4.02 3.92
N ILE A 164 17.53 -3.78 3.91
CA ILE A 164 16.56 -4.58 4.64
C ILE A 164 16.24 -5.83 3.80
N PRO A 165 16.60 -7.05 4.25
CA PRO A 165 16.54 -8.24 3.40
C PRO A 165 15.11 -8.76 3.21
N THR A 166 14.55 -8.75 2.02
CA THR A 166 13.12 -9.12 1.82
C THR A 166 12.88 -10.59 1.52
N LEU A 167 13.93 -11.33 1.11
CA LEU A 167 13.85 -12.73 0.68
C LEU A 167 14.78 -13.62 1.53
N THR A 168 14.48 -13.77 2.82
CA THR A 168 15.28 -14.65 3.70
C THR A 168 14.73 -16.08 3.71
N GLU A 169 15.59 -17.07 3.93
CA GLU A 169 15.18 -18.49 4.03
C GLU A 169 14.25 -18.75 5.23
N HIS A 170 14.27 -17.88 6.23
CA HIS A 170 13.48 -18.01 7.46
C HIS A 170 12.04 -17.48 7.31
N HIS A 171 11.73 -16.78 6.22
CA HIS A 171 10.40 -16.25 5.94
C HIS A 171 9.61 -17.20 5.05
N ASN A 172 8.32 -17.34 5.36
CA ASN A 172 7.38 -18.01 4.46
C ASN A 172 7.07 -17.11 3.25
N ASP A 173 6.41 -17.68 2.23
CA ASP A 173 6.13 -16.94 1.00
C ASP A 173 5.21 -15.73 1.23
N LEU A 174 4.29 -15.81 2.22
CA LEU A 174 3.41 -14.70 2.59
C LEU A 174 4.21 -13.49 3.08
N GLN A 175 5.17 -13.72 3.97
CA GLN A 175 6.05 -12.69 4.51
C GLN A 175 6.98 -12.13 3.44
N LYS A 176 7.57 -12.99 2.60
CA LYS A 176 8.41 -12.57 1.47
C LYS A 176 7.65 -11.69 0.50
N ALA A 177 6.40 -12.05 0.19
CA ALA A 177 5.52 -11.25 -0.65
C ALA A 177 5.30 -9.85 -0.06
N ASP A 178 4.89 -9.75 1.22
CA ASP A 178 4.66 -8.46 1.86
C ASP A 178 5.92 -7.59 1.90
N LEU A 179 7.03 -8.17 2.33
CA LEU A 179 8.30 -7.45 2.45
C LEU A 179 8.80 -6.97 1.09
N SER A 180 8.84 -7.84 0.09
CA SER A 180 9.36 -7.48 -1.24
C SER A 180 8.47 -6.48 -1.96
N VAL A 181 7.15 -6.66 -1.95
CA VAL A 181 6.23 -5.72 -2.61
C VAL A 181 6.20 -4.39 -1.87
N THR A 182 6.13 -4.39 -0.53
CA THR A 182 6.12 -3.15 0.26
C THR A 182 7.44 -2.38 0.10
N GLN A 183 8.59 -3.05 0.03
CA GLN A 183 9.87 -2.40 -0.23
C GLN A 183 9.89 -1.69 -1.59
N GLN A 184 9.47 -2.36 -2.66
CA GLN A 184 9.42 -1.75 -3.99
C GLN A 184 8.40 -0.61 -4.05
N TRP A 185 7.23 -0.77 -3.43
CA TRP A 185 6.24 0.28 -3.35
C TRP A 185 6.76 1.53 -2.62
N LEU A 186 7.46 1.38 -1.49
CA LEU A 186 8.06 2.52 -0.78
C LEU A 186 9.14 3.24 -1.61
N ARG A 187 9.95 2.49 -2.37
CA ARG A 187 10.92 3.08 -3.33
C ARG A 187 10.21 3.95 -4.35
N LEU A 188 9.13 3.43 -4.95
CA LEU A 188 8.33 4.15 -5.94
C LEU A 188 7.66 5.39 -5.35
N MET A 189 7.06 5.27 -4.16
CA MET A 189 6.40 6.41 -3.49
C MET A 189 7.40 7.53 -3.18
N PHE A 190 8.60 7.18 -2.71
CA PHE A 190 9.63 8.19 -2.44
C PHE A 190 10.11 8.87 -3.73
N TRP A 191 10.24 8.10 -4.81
CA TRP A 191 10.54 8.64 -6.13
C TRP A 191 9.46 9.61 -6.64
N LYS A 192 8.18 9.25 -6.53
CA LYS A 192 7.06 10.13 -6.88
C LYS A 192 7.05 11.43 -6.07
N LEU A 193 7.39 11.36 -4.77
CA LEU A 193 7.54 12.55 -3.93
C LEU A 193 8.69 13.47 -4.37
N ALA A 194 9.72 12.90 -4.99
CA ALA A 194 10.93 13.59 -5.39
C ALA A 194 10.91 14.17 -6.81
N ILE A 195 10.14 13.59 -7.74
CA ILE A 195 10.16 13.96 -9.17
C ILE A 195 9.93 15.46 -9.40
N ASN A 196 9.05 16.07 -8.60
CA ASN A 196 8.72 17.50 -8.69
C ASN A 196 9.70 18.42 -7.94
N LYS A 197 10.65 17.85 -7.18
CA LYS A 197 11.50 18.59 -6.23
C LYS A 197 12.99 18.49 -6.56
N VAL A 198 13.37 17.49 -7.35
CA VAL A 198 14.76 17.15 -7.66
C VAL A 198 14.89 16.96 -9.17
N ILE A 199 15.96 17.49 -9.74
CA ILE A 199 16.28 17.27 -11.16
C ILE A 199 16.66 15.81 -11.34
N MET A 200 15.88 15.10 -12.16
CA MET A 200 16.09 13.67 -12.46
C MET A 200 17.02 13.52 -13.67
N THR A 201 17.69 12.38 -13.75
CA THR A 201 18.48 11.99 -14.91
C THR A 201 17.63 11.23 -15.93
N ALA A 202 18.06 11.19 -17.18
CA ALA A 202 17.48 10.35 -18.22
C ALA A 202 18.31 9.07 -18.48
N ASN A 203 18.82 8.44 -17.42
CA ASN A 203 19.57 7.19 -17.55
C ASN A 203 18.64 5.97 -17.48
N THR A 204 18.90 4.91 -18.25
CA THR A 204 18.06 3.70 -18.22
C THR A 204 18.57 2.64 -17.23
N ASN A 205 19.52 3.00 -16.39
CA ASN A 205 20.09 2.09 -15.39
C ASN A 205 19.16 2.04 -14.16
N ASP A 206 19.34 1.03 -13.29
CA ASP A 206 18.65 0.97 -12.00
C ASP A 206 19.17 2.06 -11.05
N ASP A 207 18.75 3.30 -11.29
CA ASP A 207 19.10 4.49 -10.54
C ASP A 207 17.80 5.19 -10.13
N ILE A 208 17.58 5.31 -8.82
CA ILE A 208 16.42 6.02 -8.28
C ILE A 208 16.37 7.50 -8.69
N ARG A 209 17.47 8.07 -9.19
CA ARG A 209 17.47 9.46 -9.70
C ARG A 209 16.98 9.56 -11.14
N SER A 210 16.64 8.45 -11.78
CA SER A 210 16.20 8.42 -13.17
C SER A 210 14.70 8.68 -13.31
N VAL A 211 14.31 9.36 -14.39
CA VAL A 211 12.91 9.39 -14.84
C VAL A 211 12.38 8.01 -15.26
N PHE A 212 13.26 7.09 -15.67
CA PHE A 212 12.90 5.72 -16.07
C PHE A 212 12.91 4.71 -14.92
N PHE A 213 13.16 5.17 -13.69
CA PHE A 213 13.22 4.32 -12.50
C PHE A 213 11.99 3.39 -12.32
N PRO A 214 10.73 3.80 -12.61
CA PRO A 214 9.60 2.89 -12.51
C PRO A 214 9.74 1.61 -13.33
N ILE A 215 10.44 1.66 -14.47
CA ILE A 215 10.65 0.49 -15.34
C ILE A 215 11.64 -0.49 -14.69
N SER A 216 12.77 -0.01 -14.17
CA SER A 216 13.76 -0.88 -13.49
C SER A 216 13.17 -1.49 -12.23
N LEU A 217 12.49 -0.67 -11.42
CA LEU A 217 11.80 -1.09 -10.21
C LEU A 217 10.74 -2.17 -10.50
N ALA A 218 9.94 -1.99 -11.55
CA ALA A 218 8.90 -2.96 -11.92
C ALA A 218 9.50 -4.29 -12.41
N LYS A 219 10.65 -4.25 -13.10
CA LYS A 219 11.39 -5.46 -13.50
C LYS A 219 11.89 -6.25 -12.30
N ASP A 220 12.47 -5.58 -11.30
CA ASP A 220 12.91 -6.21 -10.05
C ASP A 220 11.73 -6.79 -9.28
N LEU A 221 10.65 -6.02 -9.16
CA LEU A 221 9.41 -6.48 -8.52
C LEU A 221 8.88 -7.76 -9.19
N LEU A 222 8.77 -7.75 -10.52
CA LEU A 222 8.28 -8.90 -11.28
C LEU A 222 9.18 -10.13 -11.10
N THR A 223 10.50 -9.94 -11.07
CA THR A 223 11.46 -11.01 -10.80
C THR A 223 11.19 -11.67 -9.44
N ASN A 224 10.89 -10.87 -8.42
CA ASN A 224 10.62 -11.37 -7.07
C ASN A 224 9.25 -12.07 -6.95
N ILE A 225 8.19 -11.50 -7.54
CA ILE A 225 6.82 -12.01 -7.34
C ILE A 225 6.41 -13.08 -8.35
N SER A 226 7.13 -13.23 -9.47
CA SER A 226 6.79 -14.21 -10.51
C SER A 226 6.88 -15.67 -10.03
N ALA A 227 7.69 -15.94 -9.00
CA ALA A 227 7.79 -17.25 -8.37
C ALA A 227 6.72 -17.50 -7.29
N MET A 228 5.97 -16.47 -6.89
CA MET A 228 4.98 -16.56 -5.81
C MET A 228 3.61 -16.97 -6.36
N SER A 229 2.83 -17.67 -5.54
CA SER A 229 1.45 -18.00 -5.90
C SER A 229 0.54 -16.77 -5.82
N ILE A 230 -0.53 -16.73 -6.62
CA ILE A 230 -1.52 -15.65 -6.53
C ILE A 230 -2.18 -15.64 -5.15
N ASP A 231 -2.48 -16.81 -4.57
CA ASP A 231 -3.06 -16.91 -3.23
C ASP A 231 -2.15 -16.27 -2.17
N THR A 232 -0.82 -16.37 -2.33
CA THR A 232 0.17 -15.72 -1.46
C THR A 232 0.09 -14.20 -1.54
N LEU A 233 -0.05 -13.64 -2.75
CA LEU A 233 -0.15 -12.19 -2.94
C LEU A 233 -1.50 -11.68 -2.43
N GLU A 234 -2.58 -12.41 -2.74
CA GLU A 234 -3.95 -12.04 -2.42
C GLU A 234 -4.28 -12.13 -0.92
N ALA A 235 -3.61 -12.99 -0.16
CA ALA A 235 -3.82 -13.16 1.28
C ALA A 235 -3.61 -11.87 2.11
N HIS A 236 -2.93 -10.86 1.55
CA HIS A 236 -2.73 -9.54 2.15
C HIS A 236 -3.89 -8.55 1.90
N GLY A 237 -4.87 -8.95 1.10
CA GLY A 237 -6.05 -8.17 0.78
C GLY A 237 -5.80 -7.03 -0.23
N PRO A 238 -6.76 -6.09 -0.34
CA PRO A 238 -6.76 -5.01 -1.35
C PRO A 238 -5.54 -4.09 -1.28
N GLY A 239 -4.89 -3.98 -0.11
CA GLY A 239 -3.68 -3.18 0.04
C GLY A 239 -2.52 -3.68 -0.83
N MET A 240 -2.41 -5.00 -1.03
CA MET A 240 -1.39 -5.57 -1.93
C MET A 240 -1.69 -5.24 -3.40
N GLU A 241 -2.95 -5.40 -3.80
CA GLU A 241 -3.39 -5.09 -5.16
C GLU A 241 -3.16 -3.61 -5.51
N LEU A 242 -3.47 -2.70 -4.58
CA LEU A 242 -3.22 -1.26 -4.75
C LEU A 242 -1.72 -0.97 -4.94
N LYS A 243 -0.84 -1.59 -4.15
CA LYS A 243 0.61 -1.41 -4.31
C LYS A 243 1.11 -1.88 -5.68
N LEU A 244 0.64 -3.03 -6.15
CA LEU A 244 0.99 -3.57 -7.48
C LEU A 244 0.42 -2.70 -8.60
N PHE A 245 -0.83 -2.24 -8.45
CA PHE A 245 -1.48 -1.34 -9.40
C PHE A 245 -0.68 -0.04 -9.54
N GLU A 246 -0.22 0.54 -8.43
CA GLU A 246 0.54 1.78 -8.41
C GLU A 246 1.85 1.68 -9.22
N VAL A 247 2.56 0.56 -9.08
CA VAL A 247 3.75 0.25 -9.89
C VAL A 247 3.39 0.09 -11.36
N THR A 248 2.33 -0.67 -11.64
CA THR A 248 1.84 -0.95 -13.00
C THR A 248 1.44 0.35 -13.71
N ASN A 249 0.71 1.24 -13.03
CA ASN A 249 0.28 2.53 -13.53
C ASN A 249 1.48 3.44 -13.86
N SER A 250 2.49 3.44 -12.98
CA SER A 250 3.72 4.21 -13.19
C SER A 250 4.53 3.71 -14.41
N VAL A 251 4.52 2.41 -14.70
CA VAL A 251 5.12 1.87 -15.94
C VAL A 251 4.33 2.34 -17.17
N ALA A 252 2.99 2.30 -17.10
CA ALA A 252 2.13 2.78 -18.18
C ALA A 252 2.36 4.27 -18.49
N ASP A 253 2.58 5.10 -17.46
CA ASP A 253 2.98 6.50 -17.63
C ASP A 253 4.27 6.61 -18.46
N MET A 254 5.28 5.78 -18.15
CA MET A 254 6.59 5.87 -18.83
C MET A 254 6.51 5.45 -20.28
N ILE A 255 5.71 4.42 -20.59
CA ILE A 255 5.49 4.00 -21.98
C ILE A 255 4.75 5.08 -22.76
N SER A 256 3.79 5.76 -22.13
CA SER A 256 3.04 6.85 -22.75
C SER A 256 3.92 8.06 -23.07
N LEU A 257 4.96 8.31 -22.27
CA LEU A 257 5.94 9.39 -22.49
C LEU A 257 7.02 9.01 -23.50
N ASN A 258 7.42 7.73 -23.58
CA ASN A 258 8.41 7.26 -24.56
C ASN A 258 7.91 6.05 -25.39
N PRO A 259 6.96 6.25 -26.32
CA PRO A 259 6.38 5.15 -27.10
C PRO A 259 7.37 4.46 -28.04
N ARG A 260 8.52 5.10 -28.33
CA ARG A 260 9.50 4.66 -29.33
C ARG A 260 10.70 3.95 -28.70
N GLN A 261 10.66 3.62 -27.41
CA GLN A 261 11.76 2.93 -26.74
C GLN A 261 11.94 1.53 -27.34
N THR A 262 12.94 1.39 -28.22
CA THR A 262 13.27 0.11 -28.85
C THR A 262 13.96 -0.78 -27.82
N THR A 263 13.28 -1.83 -27.38
CA THR A 263 13.90 -2.86 -26.56
C THR A 263 14.63 -3.84 -27.49
N SER A 264 15.83 -4.28 -27.10
CA SER A 264 16.50 -5.39 -27.79
C SER A 264 15.59 -6.62 -27.78
N ALA A 265 15.50 -7.35 -28.90
CA ALA A 265 14.62 -8.51 -29.04
C ALA A 265 14.88 -9.66 -28.03
N LEU A 266 15.96 -9.58 -27.25
CA LEU A 266 16.37 -10.56 -26.24
C LEU A 266 16.07 -10.14 -24.79
N GLU A 267 15.53 -8.93 -24.56
CA GLU A 267 15.25 -8.42 -23.22
C GLU A 267 13.74 -8.18 -23.01
N ILE A 268 13.26 -8.43 -21.79
CA ILE A 268 11.89 -8.10 -21.38
C ILE A 268 11.77 -6.57 -21.37
N GLY A 269 10.91 -6.03 -22.24
CA GLY A 269 10.71 -4.60 -22.41
C GLY A 269 9.64 -4.03 -21.47
N PRO A 270 9.48 -2.69 -21.45
CA PRO A 270 8.47 -2.03 -20.61
C PRO A 270 7.05 -2.51 -20.86
N GLN A 271 6.68 -2.76 -22.12
CA GLN A 271 5.36 -3.28 -22.49
C GLN A 271 5.14 -4.71 -21.96
N ASP A 272 6.15 -5.57 -22.04
CA ASP A 272 6.08 -6.92 -21.48
C ASP A 272 5.90 -6.88 -19.97
N ILE A 273 6.66 -6.02 -19.27
CA ILE A 273 6.52 -5.81 -17.81
C ILE A 273 5.10 -5.38 -17.47
N LEU A 274 4.56 -4.40 -18.20
CA LEU A 274 3.20 -3.89 -17.99
C LEU A 274 2.15 -5.00 -18.14
N VAL A 275 2.24 -5.79 -19.21
CA VAL A 275 1.32 -6.90 -19.48
C VAL A 275 1.41 -7.98 -18.40
N HIS A 276 2.62 -8.32 -17.96
CA HIS A 276 2.83 -9.33 -16.91
C HIS A 276 2.24 -8.88 -15.57
N LEU A 277 2.51 -7.65 -15.14
CA LEU A 277 1.93 -7.10 -13.92
C LEU A 277 0.41 -6.99 -13.99
N ALA A 278 -0.13 -6.56 -15.13
CA ALA A 278 -1.56 -6.49 -15.35
C ALA A 278 -2.24 -7.87 -15.28
N ASN A 279 -1.59 -8.91 -15.82
CA ASN A 279 -2.06 -10.27 -15.70
C ASN A 279 -2.02 -10.82 -14.26
N ILE A 280 -1.03 -10.41 -13.46
CA ILE A 280 -0.99 -10.77 -12.03
C ILE A 280 -2.19 -10.12 -11.31
N ILE A 281 -2.42 -8.82 -11.50
CA ILE A 281 -3.53 -8.09 -10.87
C ILE A 281 -4.89 -8.65 -11.31
N GLY A 282 -5.05 -8.95 -12.60
CA GLY A 282 -6.28 -9.53 -13.14
C GLY A 282 -6.67 -10.89 -12.55
N ARG A 283 -5.74 -11.57 -11.88
CA ARG A 283 -5.98 -12.89 -11.25
C ARG A 283 -6.44 -12.83 -9.80
N PHE A 284 -6.49 -11.65 -9.16
CA PHE A 284 -6.93 -11.51 -7.77
C PHE A 284 -8.45 -11.77 -7.66
N ARG A 285 -8.84 -12.75 -6.84
CA ARG A 285 -10.22 -13.23 -6.61
C ARG A 285 -10.97 -12.37 -5.59
N GLY A 286 -11.52 -11.26 -6.07
CA GLY A 286 -12.25 -10.30 -5.21
C GLY A 286 -11.54 -8.96 -5.08
N GLY A 287 -10.54 -8.72 -5.94
CA GLY A 287 -9.83 -7.46 -6.01
C GLY A 287 -10.74 -6.25 -6.27
N ASN A 288 -10.17 -5.07 -6.13
CA ASN A 288 -10.86 -3.81 -6.29
C ASN A 288 -11.51 -3.71 -7.68
N LYS A 289 -12.84 -3.52 -7.69
CA LYS A 289 -13.66 -3.49 -8.91
C LYS A 289 -13.36 -2.28 -9.81
N THR A 290 -12.72 -1.24 -9.29
CA THR A 290 -12.38 -0.04 -10.07
C THR A 290 -11.00 -0.11 -10.71
N LEU A 291 -10.05 -0.85 -10.12
CA LEU A 291 -8.67 -0.89 -10.61
C LEU A 291 -8.52 -1.61 -11.94
N LEU A 292 -9.26 -2.71 -12.14
CA LEU A 292 -9.14 -3.51 -13.35
C LEU A 292 -9.66 -2.76 -14.60
N PRO A 293 -10.86 -2.12 -14.58
CA PRO A 293 -11.30 -1.28 -15.70
C PRO A 293 -10.34 -0.11 -15.98
N LEU A 294 -9.79 0.52 -14.94
CA LEU A 294 -8.81 1.59 -15.11
C LEU A 294 -7.54 1.05 -15.80
N LEU A 295 -7.05 -0.10 -15.39
CA LEU A 295 -5.89 -0.74 -16.00
C LEU A 295 -6.13 -1.14 -17.46
N GLN A 296 -7.32 -1.67 -17.77
CA GLN A 296 -7.74 -1.97 -19.14
C GLN A 296 -7.78 -0.71 -20.01
N SER A 297 -8.35 0.38 -19.48
CA SER A 297 -8.35 1.69 -20.17
C SER A 297 -6.93 2.17 -20.44
N ARG A 298 -6.02 2.07 -19.47
CA ARG A 298 -4.61 2.45 -19.61
C ARG A 298 -3.88 1.62 -20.67
N LEU A 299 -4.08 0.30 -20.67
CA LEU A 299 -3.52 -0.60 -21.68
C LEU A 299 -4.06 -0.31 -23.08
N SER A 300 -5.36 0.00 -23.20
CA SER A 300 -5.95 0.39 -24.49
C SER A 300 -5.33 1.68 -25.05
N GLY A 301 -5.09 2.68 -24.21
CA GLY A 301 -4.44 3.93 -24.60
C GLY A 301 -2.99 3.75 -25.10
N ILE A 302 -2.35 2.63 -24.77
CA ILE A 302 -1.00 2.25 -25.20
C ILE A 302 -1.03 1.27 -26.40
N GLY A 303 -2.22 0.83 -26.84
CA GLY A 303 -2.38 -0.10 -27.96
C GLY A 303 -2.29 -1.59 -27.59
N LEU A 304 -2.52 -1.94 -26.31
CA LEU A 304 -2.41 -3.31 -25.78
C LEU A 304 -3.78 -3.94 -25.42
N GLU A 305 -4.80 -3.70 -26.25
CA GLU A 305 -6.24 -3.89 -25.97
C GLU A 305 -6.74 -5.32 -25.63
N SER A 306 -5.91 -6.38 -25.70
CA SER A 306 -6.39 -7.77 -25.68
C SER A 306 -5.66 -8.76 -24.75
N LEU A 307 -4.86 -8.28 -23.79
CA LEU A 307 -3.89 -9.13 -23.08
C LEU A 307 -4.23 -9.47 -21.62
N ILE A 308 -5.38 -9.04 -21.07
CA ILE A 308 -5.77 -9.33 -19.68
C ILE A 308 -6.86 -10.41 -19.62
N ILE A 309 -6.63 -11.44 -18.80
CA ILE A 309 -7.64 -12.45 -18.48
C ILE A 309 -8.67 -11.83 -17.51
N PRO A 310 -9.98 -11.84 -17.83
CA PRO A 310 -11.03 -11.35 -16.92
C PRO A 310 -11.07 -12.16 -15.62
N ARG A 311 -11.48 -11.54 -14.51
CA ARG A 311 -11.55 -12.24 -13.21
C ARG A 311 -12.55 -13.39 -13.31
N ILE A 312 -12.27 -14.50 -12.64
CA ILE A 312 -13.15 -15.69 -12.63
C ILE A 312 -14.56 -15.34 -12.08
N THR A 313 -14.70 -14.27 -11.31
CA THR A 313 -15.98 -13.74 -10.80
C THR A 313 -16.76 -12.86 -11.77
N ASP A 314 -16.19 -12.47 -12.92
CA ASP A 314 -16.85 -11.61 -13.92
C ASP A 314 -17.76 -12.39 -14.88
N VAL A 315 -18.15 -13.63 -14.53
CA VAL A 315 -19.27 -14.29 -15.20
C VAL A 315 -20.55 -13.57 -14.73
N THR A 316 -20.91 -12.52 -15.45
CA THR A 316 -22.23 -11.89 -15.36
C THR A 316 -23.28 -12.96 -15.64
N TYR A 317 -23.99 -13.39 -14.61
CA TYR A 317 -25.37 -13.83 -14.78
C TYR A 317 -26.17 -12.58 -15.17
N ASP A 318 -26.20 -12.27 -16.46
CA ASP A 318 -27.22 -11.38 -17.04
C ASP A 318 -28.58 -12.09 -16.89
N SER A 319 -29.17 -12.00 -15.70
CA SER A 319 -30.58 -12.28 -15.48
C SER A 319 -31.32 -10.95 -15.62
N PRO A 320 -32.22 -10.80 -16.62
CA PRO A 320 -32.93 -9.56 -16.83
C PRO A 320 -34.12 -9.52 -15.87
N ASP A 321 -33.91 -9.21 -14.59
CA ASP A 321 -34.98 -8.74 -13.69
C ASP A 321 -34.43 -8.41 -12.30
N THR A 322 -34.01 -7.16 -12.08
CA THR A 322 -34.19 -6.45 -10.80
C THR A 322 -34.02 -4.94 -11.00
N ASN A 323 -35.12 -4.26 -11.34
CA ASN A 323 -35.26 -2.85 -11.02
C ASN A 323 -35.45 -2.71 -9.50
N ARG A 324 -34.37 -2.43 -8.76
CA ARG A 324 -34.47 -1.89 -7.39
C ARG A 324 -33.24 -1.05 -7.05
N GLU A 325 -33.50 0.26 -6.91
CA GLU A 325 -32.76 1.28 -6.16
C GLU A 325 -31.30 1.56 -6.56
N LYS A 326 -31.15 2.32 -7.65
CA LYS A 326 -30.04 3.28 -7.79
C LYS A 326 -30.20 4.40 -6.75
N SER A 327 -29.59 4.26 -5.57
CA SER A 327 -29.20 5.43 -4.78
C SER A 327 -28.03 5.10 -3.86
N SER A 328 -27.05 6.00 -3.79
CA SER A 328 -25.86 6.07 -2.90
C SER A 328 -24.51 5.50 -3.36
N ILE A 329 -24.39 4.90 -4.56
CA ILE A 329 -23.07 4.43 -5.06
C ILE A 329 -22.26 5.54 -5.77
N ASP A 330 -22.91 6.53 -6.37
CA ASP A 330 -22.25 7.58 -7.17
C ASP A 330 -21.30 8.49 -6.35
N SER A 331 -21.49 8.60 -5.03
CA SER A 331 -20.62 9.41 -4.16
C SER A 331 -19.24 8.80 -3.90
N ASN A 332 -19.02 7.52 -4.23
CA ASN A 332 -17.73 6.84 -4.05
C ASN A 332 -16.82 6.90 -5.29
N GLU A 333 -17.36 7.27 -6.46
CA GLU A 333 -16.58 7.47 -7.70
C GLU A 333 -15.68 8.70 -7.61
N VAL A 334 -16.14 9.76 -6.94
CA VAL A 334 -15.46 11.07 -6.83
C VAL A 334 -14.17 11.03 -5.97
N LEU A 335 -13.94 9.96 -5.19
CA LEU A 335 -12.75 9.85 -4.31
C LEU A 335 -11.66 8.92 -4.87
N ALA A 336 -11.93 8.18 -5.95
CA ALA A 336 -10.85 7.61 -6.78
C ALA A 336 -10.11 8.71 -7.57
N ASP A 337 -10.76 9.86 -7.80
CA ASP A 337 -10.20 11.01 -8.53
C ASP A 337 -9.02 11.71 -7.83
N HIS A 338 -8.88 11.60 -6.51
CA HIS A 338 -7.80 12.32 -5.81
C HIS A 338 -6.42 11.66 -5.94
N SER A 339 -6.32 10.33 -6.10
CA SER A 339 -5.02 9.72 -6.47
C SER A 339 -4.63 10.06 -7.92
N LEU A 340 -5.63 10.24 -8.79
CA LEU A 340 -5.45 10.68 -10.18
C LEU A 340 -4.97 12.14 -10.27
N TYR A 341 -5.33 13.00 -9.32
CA TYR A 341 -4.85 14.38 -9.28
C TYR A 341 -3.34 14.45 -9.00
N ASN A 342 -2.83 13.66 -8.05
CA ASN A 342 -1.39 13.60 -7.78
C ASN A 342 -0.64 12.95 -8.95
N ASP A 343 -1.19 11.88 -9.54
CA ASP A 343 -0.64 11.28 -10.77
C ASP A 343 -0.57 12.28 -11.93
N SER A 344 -1.53 13.20 -12.09
CA SER A 344 -1.45 14.24 -13.13
C SER A 344 -0.25 15.19 -12.94
N THR A 345 0.05 15.57 -11.70
CA THR A 345 1.19 16.43 -11.38
C THR A 345 2.52 15.69 -11.53
N VAL A 346 2.59 14.46 -11.04
CA VAL A 346 3.74 13.55 -11.20
C VAL A 346 4.01 13.33 -12.69
N PHE A 347 3.00 12.96 -13.48
CA PHE A 347 3.10 12.78 -14.92
C PHE A 347 3.58 14.05 -15.63
N SER A 348 3.08 15.22 -15.23
CA SER A 348 3.51 16.50 -15.81
C SER A 348 4.99 16.80 -15.55
N ALA A 349 5.51 16.52 -14.34
CA ALA A 349 6.92 16.68 -14.05
C ALA A 349 7.80 15.69 -14.81
N ILE A 350 7.34 14.44 -14.95
CA ILE A 350 8.10 13.45 -15.72
C ILE A 350 8.18 13.88 -17.18
N ARG A 351 7.07 14.36 -17.76
CA ARG A 351 7.07 14.93 -19.12
C ARG A 351 8.03 16.12 -19.24
N ALA A 352 7.97 17.08 -18.32
CA ALA A 352 8.86 18.24 -18.36
C ALA A 352 10.33 17.84 -18.32
N THR A 353 10.70 16.88 -17.46
CA THR A 353 12.08 16.40 -17.38
C THR A 353 12.48 15.60 -18.62
N PHE A 354 11.55 14.83 -19.19
CA PHE A 354 11.77 14.09 -20.43
C PHE A 354 12.06 15.05 -21.60
N ASP A 355 11.25 16.10 -21.77
CA ASP A 355 11.41 17.12 -22.82
C ASP A 355 12.72 17.91 -22.68
N GLU A 356 13.31 18.00 -21.48
CA GLU A 356 14.63 18.61 -21.26
C GLU A 356 15.81 17.72 -21.69
N HIS A 357 15.63 16.39 -21.72
CA HIS A 357 16.73 15.42 -21.89
C HIS A 357 16.67 14.62 -23.18
N CYS A 358 15.50 14.51 -23.84
CA CYS A 358 15.27 13.77 -25.07
C CYS A 358 14.83 14.72 -26.19
#